data_AF-A0A7T0KPP8-F1
#
_entry.id   AF-A0A7T0KPP8-F1
#
_cell.length_a   1.000
_cell.length_b   1.000
_cell.length_c   1.000
_cell.angle_alpha   90.00
_cell.angle_beta   90.00
_cell.angle_gamma   90.00
#
_symmetry.space_group_name_H-M   'P 1'
#
loop_
_entity.id
_entity.type
_entity.pdbx_description
1 polymer ?
#
loop_
_entity_poly.entity_id
_entity_poly.type
_entity_poly.pdbx_seq_one_letter_code
_entity_poly.pdbx_strand_id
1 'polypeptide(L)'
;MENRIVPKSIERIVELIESQANILTTTGTGGGTFDDFEASYKKQDRELRSALNSLGMRPPFPWRSLWEWHGYYKQNLPTYAERRTCILDLRNKAEDQLENLATSSGVSSPEPSFTSAVVRLSLQEAERQIGQGHPLSAVDRVHTAIHGHLRLLCGEEGITFANDASVTALMKLLRKYHPALTTSSPYGGEIGKVLNAMSSILNELNTIRNNGSMAHPNENLLGEAEAMLAVNAGRTILGYLDAKLSAPVAEPFTN
;
A
#
# COMPACT_ATOMS: atom_id res chain seq x y z
N MET A 1 -15.99 13.58 -17.04
CA MET A 1 -16.16 12.16 -17.40
C MET A 1 -14.95 11.44 -16.86
N GLU A 2 -15.08 10.93 -15.64
CA GLU A 2 -13.98 10.41 -14.85
C GLU A 2 -13.76 8.93 -15.22
N ASN A 3 -12.52 8.61 -15.53
CA ASN A 3 -12.15 7.42 -16.27
C ASN A 3 -12.13 6.20 -15.35
N ARG A 4 -13.25 5.47 -15.31
CA ARG A 4 -13.44 4.17 -14.64
C ARG A 4 -12.66 3.02 -15.32
N ILE A 5 -11.42 3.27 -15.77
CA ILE A 5 -10.63 2.32 -16.58
C ILE A 5 -9.97 1.22 -15.75
N VAL A 6 -9.62 1.49 -14.49
CA VAL A 6 -8.86 0.53 -13.66
C VAL A 6 -9.66 -0.74 -13.32
N PRO A 7 -10.95 -0.69 -12.90
CA PRO A 7 -11.69 -1.89 -12.52
C PRO A 7 -11.88 -2.86 -13.69
N LYS A 8 -12.31 -2.33 -14.85
CA LYS A 8 -12.47 -3.13 -16.08
C LYS A 8 -11.17 -3.73 -16.59
N SER A 9 -10.03 -3.09 -16.33
CA SER A 9 -8.72 -3.59 -16.75
C SER A 9 -8.24 -4.73 -15.85
N ILE A 10 -8.49 -4.65 -14.53
CA ILE A 10 -8.12 -5.72 -13.59
C ILE A 10 -9.02 -6.94 -13.78
N GLU A 11 -10.34 -6.76 -13.93
CA GLU A 11 -11.29 -7.83 -14.25
C GLU A 11 -10.82 -8.63 -15.48
N ARG A 12 -10.40 -7.93 -16.54
CA ARG A 12 -9.87 -8.55 -17.75
C ARG A 12 -8.58 -9.35 -17.51
N ILE A 13 -7.70 -8.89 -16.60
CA ILE A 13 -6.47 -9.60 -16.25
C ILE A 13 -6.79 -10.88 -15.47
N VAL A 14 -7.76 -10.83 -14.55
CA VAL A 14 -8.23 -12.01 -13.81
C VAL A 14 -8.79 -13.06 -14.77
N GLU A 15 -9.64 -12.66 -15.72
CA GLU A 15 -10.16 -13.56 -16.76
C GLU A 15 -9.04 -14.26 -17.56
N LEU A 16 -7.97 -13.51 -17.89
CA LEU A 16 -6.82 -14.05 -18.62
C LEU A 16 -6.03 -15.06 -17.77
N ILE A 17 -5.85 -14.78 -16.48
CA ILE A 17 -5.19 -15.69 -15.53
C ILE A 17 -6.00 -16.98 -15.37
N GLU A 18 -7.31 -16.87 -15.15
CA GLU A 18 -8.23 -18.01 -15.02
C GLU A 18 -8.23 -18.87 -16.29
N SER A 19 -8.34 -18.24 -17.46
CA SER A 19 -8.29 -18.94 -18.75
C SER A 19 -6.96 -19.68 -18.93
N GLN A 20 -5.83 -19.05 -18.63
CA GLN A 20 -4.52 -19.67 -18.79
C GLN A 20 -4.33 -20.83 -17.79
N ALA A 21 -4.78 -20.68 -16.54
CA ALA A 21 -4.78 -21.73 -15.53
C ALA A 21 -5.62 -22.95 -15.97
N ASN A 22 -6.78 -22.72 -16.58
CA ASN A 22 -7.65 -23.78 -17.09
C ASN A 22 -6.98 -24.55 -18.23
N ILE A 23 -6.30 -23.87 -19.16
CA ILE A 23 -5.56 -24.53 -20.24
C ILE A 23 -4.42 -25.38 -19.66
N LEU A 24 -3.62 -24.83 -18.74
CA LEU A 24 -2.51 -25.55 -18.11
C LEU A 24 -2.99 -26.78 -17.34
N THR A 25 -4.11 -26.66 -16.62
CA THR A 25 -4.73 -27.77 -15.89
C THR A 25 -5.26 -28.84 -16.84
N THR A 26 -6.01 -28.45 -17.87
CA THR A 26 -6.61 -29.38 -18.84
C THR A 26 -5.52 -30.18 -19.55
N THR A 27 -4.54 -29.48 -20.12
CA THR A 27 -3.45 -30.09 -20.87
C THR A 27 -2.46 -30.85 -19.97
N GLY A 28 -2.28 -30.41 -18.73
CA GLY A 28 -1.48 -31.11 -17.73
C GLY A 28 -2.14 -32.36 -17.16
N THR A 29 -3.46 -32.55 -17.33
CA THR A 29 -4.21 -33.69 -16.79
C THR A 29 -4.83 -34.60 -17.85
N GLY A 30 -4.43 -34.43 -19.11
CA GLY A 30 -4.84 -35.30 -20.23
C GLY A 30 -6.19 -34.95 -20.84
N GLY A 31 -6.76 -33.77 -20.56
CA GLY A 31 -8.06 -33.32 -21.05
C GLY A 31 -8.08 -32.75 -22.48
N GLY A 32 -7.03 -32.96 -23.28
CA GLY A 32 -6.91 -32.46 -24.66
C GLY A 32 -5.48 -32.58 -25.20
N THR A 33 -5.26 -32.25 -26.47
CA THR A 33 -3.92 -32.25 -27.07
C THR A 33 -3.29 -30.85 -26.99
N PHE A 34 -1.95 -30.75 -26.92
CA PHE A 34 -1.30 -29.43 -26.87
C PHE A 34 -1.58 -28.61 -28.12
N ASP A 35 -1.66 -29.24 -29.29
CA ASP A 35 -1.88 -28.56 -30.56
C ASP A 35 -3.22 -27.80 -30.60
N ASP A 36 -4.25 -28.32 -29.93
CA ASP A 36 -5.57 -27.69 -29.83
C ASP A 36 -5.52 -26.33 -29.09
N PHE A 37 -4.59 -26.18 -28.14
CA PHE A 37 -4.55 -25.02 -27.24
C PHE A 37 -3.34 -24.12 -27.44
N GLU A 38 -2.24 -24.60 -28.03
CA GLU A 38 -0.92 -23.92 -28.08
C GLU A 38 -1.00 -22.51 -28.68
N ALA A 39 -1.73 -22.35 -29.79
CA ALA A 39 -1.89 -21.05 -30.45
C ALA A 39 -2.65 -20.05 -29.58
N SER A 40 -3.73 -20.51 -28.93
CA SER A 40 -4.55 -19.70 -28.02
C SER A 40 -3.78 -19.34 -26.75
N TYR A 41 -3.04 -20.29 -26.17
CA TYR A 41 -2.20 -20.12 -25.00
C TYR A 41 -1.13 -19.05 -25.23
N LYS A 42 -0.38 -19.15 -26.33
CA LYS A 42 0.65 -18.15 -26.70
C LYS A 42 0.10 -16.76 -26.95
N LYS A 43 -1.15 -16.66 -27.43
CA LYS A 43 -1.84 -15.36 -27.58
C LYS A 43 -2.18 -14.79 -26.21
N GLN A 44 -2.82 -15.57 -25.35
CA GLN A 44 -3.19 -15.17 -23.98
C GLN A 44 -1.97 -14.81 -23.14
N ASP A 45 -0.87 -15.57 -23.22
CA ASP A 45 0.38 -15.31 -22.50
C ASP A 45 0.99 -13.94 -22.88
N ARG A 46 0.93 -13.55 -24.16
CA ARG A 46 1.38 -12.23 -24.62
C ARG A 46 0.51 -11.10 -24.07
N GLU A 47 -0.81 -11.26 -24.15
CA GLU A 47 -1.78 -10.29 -23.64
C GLU A 47 -1.63 -10.10 -22.13
N LEU A 48 -1.60 -11.21 -21.38
CA LEU A 48 -1.47 -11.22 -19.93
C LEU A 48 -0.17 -10.57 -19.47
N ARG A 49 0.97 -10.90 -20.09
CA ARG A 49 2.27 -10.30 -19.73
C ARG A 49 2.30 -8.81 -20.02
N SER A 50 1.74 -8.38 -21.14
CA SER A 50 1.66 -6.95 -21.46
C SER A 50 0.85 -6.20 -20.40
N ALA A 51 -0.27 -6.77 -19.98
CA ALA A 51 -1.14 -6.17 -18.97
C ALA A 51 -0.47 -6.16 -17.59
N LEU A 52 0.09 -7.28 -17.13
CA LEU A 52 0.79 -7.37 -15.83
C LEU A 52 2.04 -6.47 -15.77
N ASN A 53 2.80 -6.35 -16.86
CA ASN A 53 3.95 -5.45 -16.91
C ASN A 53 3.54 -3.98 -16.71
N SER A 54 2.38 -3.57 -17.24
CA SER A 54 1.87 -2.21 -17.01
C SER A 54 1.50 -1.93 -15.54
N LEU A 55 1.30 -2.99 -14.75
CA LEU A 55 1.07 -2.95 -13.31
C LEU A 55 2.34 -3.22 -12.49
N GLY A 56 3.51 -3.36 -13.11
CA GLY A 56 4.76 -3.72 -12.43
C GLY A 56 4.79 -5.15 -11.87
N MET A 57 3.84 -6.00 -12.28
CA MET A 57 3.73 -7.39 -11.82
C MET A 57 4.46 -8.36 -12.74
N ARG A 58 4.93 -9.46 -12.16
CA ARG A 58 5.47 -10.59 -12.93
C ARG A 58 4.35 -11.55 -13.33
N PRO A 59 4.43 -12.19 -14.50
CA PRO A 59 3.47 -13.22 -14.91
C PRO A 59 3.49 -14.41 -13.94
N PRO A 60 2.32 -14.91 -13.51
CA PRO A 60 2.24 -15.98 -12.51
C PRO A 60 2.66 -17.34 -13.06
N PHE A 61 2.43 -17.58 -14.36
CA PHE A 61 2.85 -18.80 -15.03
C PHE A 61 4.16 -18.55 -15.80
N PRO A 62 5.26 -19.26 -15.48
CA PRO A 62 6.56 -18.98 -16.09
C PRO A 62 6.64 -19.44 -17.56
N TRP A 63 5.84 -20.43 -17.94
CA TRP A 63 5.94 -21.13 -19.24
C TRP A 63 5.33 -20.32 -20.39
N ARG A 64 6.10 -20.14 -21.46
CA ARG A 64 5.71 -19.40 -22.68
C ARG A 64 5.01 -20.30 -23.71
N SER A 65 5.01 -21.61 -23.49
CA SER A 65 4.39 -22.63 -24.34
C SER A 65 3.88 -23.81 -23.50
N LEU A 66 2.95 -24.59 -24.06
CA LEU A 66 2.49 -25.83 -23.40
C LEU A 66 3.59 -26.90 -23.38
N TRP A 67 4.55 -26.83 -24.31
CA TRP A 67 5.72 -27.70 -24.32
C TRP A 67 6.70 -27.41 -23.18
N GLU A 68 6.89 -26.13 -22.81
CA GLU A 68 7.64 -25.76 -21.59
C GLU A 68 6.94 -26.24 -20.32
N TRP A 69 5.62 -26.10 -20.26
CA TRP A 69 4.81 -26.64 -19.17
C TRP A 69 4.95 -28.17 -19.07
N HIS A 70 4.84 -28.88 -20.20
CA HIS A 70 5.07 -30.32 -20.28
C HIS A 70 6.47 -30.73 -19.80
N GLY A 71 7.50 -30.02 -20.23
CA GLY A 71 8.87 -30.27 -19.79
C GLY A 71 9.01 -30.13 -18.27
N TYR A 72 8.40 -29.09 -17.70
CA TYR A 72 8.43 -28.83 -16.26
C TYR A 72 7.68 -29.89 -15.46
N TYR A 73 6.40 -30.15 -15.76
CA TYR A 73 5.61 -31.05 -14.93
C TYR A 73 6.08 -32.50 -15.04
N LYS A 74 6.61 -32.92 -16.20
CA LYS A 74 7.12 -34.29 -16.38
C LYS A 74 8.29 -34.58 -15.43
N GLN A 75 9.06 -33.56 -15.08
CA GLN A 75 10.21 -33.69 -14.18
C GLN A 75 9.85 -33.42 -12.73
N ASN A 76 8.92 -32.49 -12.46
CA ASN A 76 8.72 -31.94 -11.12
C ASN A 76 7.35 -32.27 -10.50
N LEU A 77 6.35 -32.66 -11.30
CA LEU A 77 4.95 -32.84 -10.87
C LEU A 77 4.37 -34.14 -11.47
N PRO A 78 4.83 -35.32 -10.99
CA PRO A 78 4.50 -36.60 -11.60
C PRO A 78 3.00 -36.91 -11.58
N THR A 79 2.27 -36.48 -10.56
CA THR A 79 0.83 -36.76 -10.42
C THR A 79 -0.05 -35.62 -10.93
N TYR A 80 -1.28 -35.95 -11.35
CA TYR A 80 -2.27 -34.94 -11.72
C TYR A 80 -2.67 -34.04 -10.54
N ALA A 81 -2.63 -34.55 -9.31
CA ALA A 81 -2.92 -33.76 -8.11
C ALA A 81 -1.88 -32.67 -7.89
N GLU A 82 -0.59 -32.98 -8.02
CA GLU A 82 0.50 -32.00 -7.91
C GLU A 82 0.43 -30.93 -9.00
N ARG A 83 0.08 -31.32 -10.24
CA ARG A 83 -0.13 -30.37 -11.35
C ARG A 83 -1.25 -29.38 -11.06
N ARG A 84 -2.41 -29.87 -10.61
CA ARG A 84 -3.55 -29.03 -10.24
C ARG A 84 -3.21 -28.09 -9.09
N THR A 85 -2.55 -28.60 -8.07
CA THR A 85 -2.15 -27.82 -6.89
C THR A 85 -1.17 -26.71 -7.26
N CYS A 86 -0.13 -27.02 -8.04
CA CYS A 86 0.84 -26.02 -8.50
C CYS A 86 0.17 -24.88 -9.29
N ILE A 87 -0.73 -25.20 -10.23
CA ILE A 87 -1.45 -24.17 -11.01
C ILE A 87 -2.40 -23.36 -10.13
N LEU A 88 -3.10 -24.02 -9.21
CA LEU A 88 -4.01 -23.37 -8.25
C LEU A 88 -3.26 -22.38 -7.36
N ASP A 89 -2.11 -22.78 -6.81
CA ASP A 89 -1.30 -21.93 -5.93
C ASP A 89 -0.76 -20.70 -6.67
N LEU A 90 -0.27 -20.88 -7.90
CA LEU A 90 0.21 -19.77 -8.73
C LEU A 90 -0.92 -18.82 -9.11
N ARG A 91 -2.12 -19.36 -9.39
CA ARG A 91 -3.32 -18.57 -9.72
C ARG A 91 -3.76 -17.74 -8.51
N ASN A 92 -4.00 -18.39 -7.37
CA ASN A 92 -4.48 -17.72 -6.16
C ASN A 92 -3.51 -16.63 -5.73
N LYS A 93 -2.20 -16.90 -5.75
CA LYS A 93 -1.18 -15.89 -5.43
C LYS A 93 -1.24 -14.67 -6.36
N ALA A 94 -1.57 -14.87 -7.64
CA ALA A 94 -1.69 -13.78 -8.60
C ALA A 94 -2.97 -12.97 -8.39
N GLU A 95 -4.08 -13.65 -8.10
CA GLU A 95 -5.38 -13.06 -7.76
C GLU A 95 -5.27 -12.24 -6.48
N ASP A 96 -4.63 -12.78 -5.42
CA ASP A 96 -4.36 -12.05 -4.17
C ASP A 96 -3.53 -10.78 -4.45
N GLN A 97 -2.53 -10.84 -5.33
CA GLN A 97 -1.74 -9.66 -5.69
C GLN A 97 -2.57 -8.61 -6.44
N LEU A 98 -3.46 -9.04 -7.34
CA LEU A 98 -4.34 -8.14 -8.08
C LEU A 98 -5.42 -7.53 -7.18
N GLU A 99 -5.98 -8.31 -6.26
CA GLU A 99 -6.92 -7.82 -5.26
C GLU A 99 -6.26 -6.83 -4.32
N ASN A 100 -5.03 -7.12 -3.88
CA ASN A 100 -4.22 -6.18 -3.12
C ASN A 100 -4.00 -4.88 -3.90
N LEU A 101 -3.68 -4.93 -5.20
CA LEU A 101 -3.53 -3.74 -6.04
C LEU A 101 -4.83 -2.96 -6.25
N ALA A 102 -5.96 -3.66 -6.44
CA ALA A 102 -7.27 -3.03 -6.56
C ALA A 102 -7.66 -2.32 -5.25
N THR A 103 -7.35 -2.95 -4.11
CA THR A 103 -7.63 -2.44 -2.76
C THR A 103 -6.63 -1.37 -2.33
N SER A 104 -5.39 -1.41 -2.81
CA SER A 104 -4.33 -0.43 -2.55
C SER A 104 -4.33 0.75 -3.52
N SER A 105 -5.51 1.14 -4.00
CA SER A 105 -5.74 2.44 -4.68
C SER A 105 -5.41 3.67 -3.80
N GLY A 106 -4.94 3.48 -2.56
CA GLY A 106 -4.22 4.49 -1.80
C GLY A 106 -2.71 4.30 -1.96
N VAL A 107 -2.04 5.30 -2.55
CA VAL A 107 -0.59 5.43 -2.73
C VAL A 107 0.19 4.60 -1.70
N SER A 108 0.89 3.57 -2.16
CA SER A 108 1.87 2.84 -1.36
C SER A 108 2.86 3.85 -0.81
N SER A 109 2.67 4.20 0.47
CA SER A 109 3.68 4.92 1.23
C SER A 109 4.78 3.90 1.50
N PRO A 110 6.06 4.25 1.32
CA PRO A 110 7.14 3.36 1.70
C PRO A 110 6.91 2.87 3.13
N GLU A 111 6.99 1.56 3.34
CA GLU A 111 6.92 0.93 4.67
C GLU A 111 7.83 1.72 5.63
N PRO A 112 7.26 2.41 6.63
CA PRO A 112 8.04 3.27 7.51
C PRO A 112 9.04 2.43 8.32
N SER A 113 10.32 2.74 8.14
CA SER A 113 11.48 2.02 8.69
C SER A 113 11.72 2.26 10.19
N PHE A 114 11.13 3.31 10.77
CA PHE A 114 11.20 3.63 12.20
C PHE A 114 9.88 4.16 12.76
N THR A 115 8.87 3.32 12.67
CA THR A 115 7.67 3.50 13.48
C THR A 115 7.77 2.51 14.62
N SER A 116 7.68 2.98 15.88
CA SER A 116 7.48 2.08 17.02
C SER A 116 6.40 1.07 16.65
N ALA A 117 6.50 -0.17 17.11
CA ALA A 117 5.55 -1.22 16.73
C ALA A 117 4.09 -0.75 16.83
N VAL A 118 3.80 0.16 17.77
CA VAL A 118 2.51 0.85 17.97
C VAL A 118 2.03 1.62 16.74
N VAL A 119 2.89 2.37 16.05
CA VAL A 119 2.50 3.20 14.89
C VAL A 119 2.30 2.33 13.65
N ARG A 120 3.15 1.31 13.42
CA ARG A 120 2.91 0.31 12.35
C ARG A 120 1.59 -0.45 12.58
N LEU A 121 1.37 -0.93 13.80
CA LEU A 121 0.13 -1.61 14.17
C LEU A 121 -1.10 -0.72 14.00
N SER A 122 -0.99 0.57 14.32
CA SER A 122 -2.10 1.52 14.16
C SER A 122 -2.39 1.86 12.69
N LEU A 123 -1.37 1.89 11.83
CA LEU A 123 -1.53 2.05 10.39
C LEU A 123 -2.13 0.79 9.74
N GLN A 124 -1.67 -0.39 10.13
CA GLN A 124 -2.24 -1.68 9.69
C GLN A 124 -3.69 -1.84 10.16
N GLU A 125 -4.01 -1.40 11.38
CA GLU A 125 -5.39 -1.40 11.87
C GLU A 125 -6.27 -0.41 11.08
N ALA A 126 -5.75 0.75 10.70
CA ALA A 126 -6.45 1.67 9.81
C ALA A 126 -6.70 1.05 8.42
N GLU A 127 -5.74 0.31 7.86
CA GLU A 127 -5.91 -0.45 6.60
C GLU A 127 -6.99 -1.52 6.73
N ARG A 128 -6.96 -2.29 7.82
CA ARG A 128 -7.95 -3.34 8.09
C ARG A 128 -9.36 -2.75 8.17
N GLN A 129 -9.52 -1.59 8.79
CA GLN A 129 -10.83 -0.94 8.92
C GLN A 129 -11.32 -0.35 7.60
N ILE A 130 -10.42 0.18 6.76
CA ILE A 130 -10.76 0.61 5.40
C ILE A 130 -11.22 -0.60 4.56
N GLY A 131 -10.48 -1.71 4.60
CA GLY A 131 -10.85 -2.94 3.90
C GLY A 131 -12.15 -3.58 4.39
N GLN A 132 -12.59 -3.25 5.61
CA GLN A 132 -13.87 -3.71 6.17
C GLN A 132 -15.03 -2.72 5.96
N GLY A 133 -14.84 -1.65 5.18
CA GLY A 133 -15.89 -0.64 4.93
C GLY A 133 -16.16 0.30 6.11
N HIS A 134 -15.20 0.49 7.01
CA HIS A 134 -15.29 1.39 8.17
C HIS A 134 -14.27 2.55 8.12
N PRO A 135 -14.23 3.35 7.05
CA PRO A 135 -13.21 4.38 6.84
C PRO A 135 -13.24 5.49 7.90
N LEU A 136 -14.41 5.74 8.51
CA LEU A 136 -14.56 6.71 9.60
C LEU A 136 -13.81 6.33 10.87
N SER A 137 -13.74 5.03 11.17
CA SER A 137 -13.02 4.53 12.34
C SER A 137 -11.50 4.52 12.09
N ALA A 138 -11.08 4.43 10.83
CA ALA A 138 -9.68 4.55 10.44
C ALA A 138 -9.10 5.96 10.70
N VAL A 139 -9.90 7.03 10.59
CA VAL A 139 -9.46 8.41 10.87
C VAL A 139 -8.99 8.58 12.32
N ASP A 140 -9.74 8.05 13.30
CA ASP A 140 -9.36 8.10 14.72
C ASP A 140 -8.06 7.31 14.99
N ARG A 141 -7.90 6.15 14.34
CA ARG A 141 -6.70 5.32 14.45
C ARG A 141 -5.46 6.01 13.90
N VAL A 142 -5.56 6.64 12.73
CA VAL A 142 -4.45 7.39 12.13
C VAL A 142 -4.07 8.58 13.01
N HIS A 143 -5.05 9.35 13.51
CA HIS A 143 -4.78 10.47 14.41
C HIS A 143 -4.07 10.00 15.69
N THR A 144 -4.54 8.91 16.31
CA THR A 144 -3.93 8.31 17.50
C THR A 144 -2.50 7.87 17.22
N ALA A 145 -2.24 7.27 16.06
CA ALA A 145 -0.91 6.87 15.62
C ALA A 145 0.04 8.05 15.49
N ILE A 146 -0.40 9.13 14.82
CA ILE A 146 0.38 10.37 14.66
C ILE A 146 0.71 10.97 16.02
N HIS A 147 -0.29 11.09 16.90
CA HIS A 147 -0.08 11.67 18.22
C HIS A 147 0.94 10.86 19.03
N GLY A 148 0.78 9.54 19.10
CA GLY A 148 1.74 8.66 19.78
C GLY A 148 3.16 8.76 19.20
N HIS A 149 3.28 8.80 17.87
CA HIS A 149 4.59 8.92 17.21
C HIS A 149 5.29 10.23 17.53
N LEU A 150 4.60 11.37 17.43
CA LEU A 150 5.20 12.68 17.71
C LEU A 150 5.65 12.80 19.17
N ARG A 151 4.91 12.23 20.12
CA ARG A 151 5.32 12.20 21.53
C ARG A 151 6.57 11.37 21.74
N LEU A 152 6.65 10.21 21.08
CA LEU A 152 7.84 9.35 21.13
C LEU A 152 9.07 10.10 20.61
N LEU A 153 8.97 10.69 19.41
CA LEU A 153 10.06 11.45 18.79
C LEU A 153 10.50 12.64 19.65
N CYS A 154 9.56 13.39 20.24
CA CYS A 154 9.91 14.45 21.19
C CYS A 154 10.66 13.88 22.41
N GLY A 155 10.20 12.75 22.94
CA GLY A 155 10.81 12.11 24.11
C GLY A 155 12.23 11.59 23.85
N GLU A 156 12.45 10.95 22.69
CA GLU A 156 13.76 10.44 22.27
C GLU A 156 14.80 11.56 22.11
N GLU A 157 14.38 12.73 21.63
CA GLU A 157 15.22 13.93 21.48
C GLU A 157 15.29 14.79 22.77
N GLY A 158 14.67 14.36 23.87
CA GLY A 158 14.66 15.11 25.14
C GLY A 158 13.89 16.44 25.09
N ILE A 159 12.98 16.60 24.12
CA ILE A 159 12.13 17.79 23.97
C ILE A 159 10.98 17.72 24.97
N THR A 160 10.90 18.67 25.89
CA THR A 160 9.79 18.77 26.86
C THR A 160 8.50 19.29 26.23
N PHE A 161 7.37 18.65 26.55
CA PHE A 161 6.02 19.04 26.11
C PHE A 161 4.98 18.82 27.23
N ALA A 162 3.83 19.49 27.12
CA ALA A 162 2.73 19.33 28.07
C ALA A 162 2.06 17.95 27.95
N ASN A 163 1.49 17.43 29.04
CA ASN A 163 0.85 16.11 29.03
C ASN A 163 -0.29 16.00 28.02
N ASP A 164 -1.04 17.09 27.83
CA ASP A 164 -2.16 17.26 26.90
C ASP A 164 -1.76 17.95 25.59
N ALA A 165 -0.46 18.02 25.27
CA ALA A 165 0.02 18.67 24.06
C ALA A 165 -0.66 18.10 22.81
N SER A 166 -1.20 19.00 21.98
CA SER A 166 -1.82 18.62 20.71
C SER A 166 -0.79 18.15 19.69
N VAL A 167 -1.23 17.40 18.68
CA VAL A 167 -0.44 16.99 17.52
C VAL A 167 0.28 18.20 16.87
N THR A 168 -0.42 19.32 16.71
CA THR A 168 0.13 20.56 16.15
C THR A 168 1.22 21.16 17.05
N ALA A 169 1.02 21.15 18.37
CA ALA A 169 2.02 21.63 19.32
C ALA A 169 3.29 20.77 19.29
N LEU A 170 3.14 19.44 19.26
CA LEU A 170 4.26 18.50 19.17
C LEU A 170 5.03 18.65 17.86
N MET A 171 4.33 18.76 16.72
CA MET A 171 4.97 18.96 15.42
C MET A 171 5.74 20.29 15.35
N LYS A 172 5.20 21.35 15.97
CA LYS A 172 5.89 22.64 16.08
C LYS A 172 7.17 22.54 16.92
N LEU A 173 7.15 21.77 18.01
CA LEU A 173 8.31 21.53 18.84
C LEU A 173 9.38 20.72 18.09
N LEU A 174 9.01 19.60 17.47
CA LEU A 174 9.93 18.79 16.66
C LEU A 174 10.62 19.60 15.57
N ARG A 175 9.86 20.39 14.80
CA ARG A 175 10.45 21.23 13.75
C ARG A 175 11.39 22.31 14.27
N LYS A 176 11.17 22.78 15.50
CA LYS A 176 12.00 23.82 16.11
C LYS A 176 13.31 23.26 16.66
N TYR A 177 13.29 22.04 17.20
CA TYR A 177 14.38 21.51 18.01
C TYR A 177 15.07 20.28 17.42
N HIS A 178 14.42 19.52 16.53
CA HIS A 178 15.01 18.30 15.96
C HIS A 178 16.03 18.65 14.87
N PRO A 179 17.31 18.24 14.99
CA PRO A 179 18.38 18.60 14.06
C PRO A 179 18.12 18.23 12.59
N ALA A 180 17.57 17.03 12.34
CA ALA A 180 17.21 16.58 10.99
C ALA A 180 16.12 17.43 10.32
N LEU A 181 15.24 18.08 11.09
CA LEU A 181 14.16 18.93 10.57
C LEU A 181 14.58 20.39 10.39
N THR A 182 15.67 20.81 11.04
CA THR A 182 16.34 22.09 10.81
C THR A 182 17.32 21.97 9.64
N THR A 183 16.82 21.71 8.42
CA THR A 183 17.68 21.45 7.26
C THR A 183 18.31 22.74 6.69
N SER A 184 19.62 22.72 6.45
CA SER A 184 20.38 23.70 5.65
C SER A 184 20.46 23.27 4.18
N SER A 185 19.35 23.37 3.44
CA SER A 185 19.28 23.04 2.00
C SER A 185 18.96 24.30 1.19
N PRO A 186 19.43 24.41 -0.07
CA PRO A 186 18.96 25.46 -0.99
C PRO A 186 17.43 25.53 -1.12
N TYR A 187 16.72 24.42 -0.87
CA TYR A 187 15.25 24.33 -0.89
C TYR A 187 14.62 24.32 0.52
N GLY A 188 15.38 24.64 1.57
CA GLY A 188 14.91 24.57 2.95
C GLY A 188 13.70 25.48 3.22
N GLY A 189 13.62 26.62 2.53
CA GLY A 189 12.48 27.54 2.63
C GLY A 189 11.17 26.95 2.10
N GLU A 190 11.23 26.33 0.91
CA GLU A 190 10.10 25.66 0.27
C GLU A 190 9.62 24.46 1.08
N ILE A 191 10.56 23.61 1.53
CA ILE A 191 10.25 22.47 2.40
C ILE A 191 9.64 22.95 3.72
N GLY A 192 10.15 24.04 4.30
CA GLY A 192 9.57 24.66 5.48
C GLY A 192 8.11 25.09 5.29
N LYS A 193 7.76 25.63 4.11
CA LYS A 193 6.37 25.97 3.76
C LYS A 193 5.49 24.71 3.65
N VAL A 194 5.99 23.63 3.04
CA VAL A 194 5.28 22.34 2.97
C VAL A 194 5.01 21.79 4.38
N LEU A 195 6.01 21.82 5.27
CA LEU A 195 5.87 21.35 6.65
C LEU A 195 4.90 22.20 7.48
N ASN A 196 4.85 23.52 7.22
CA ASN A 196 3.82 24.39 7.80
C ASN A 196 2.42 23.96 7.34
N ALA A 197 2.23 23.72 6.04
CA ALA A 197 0.95 23.27 5.50
C ALA A 197 0.52 21.92 6.09
N MET A 198 1.45 20.97 6.21
CA MET A 198 1.21 19.69 6.88
C MET A 198 0.80 19.87 8.35
N SER A 199 1.40 20.82 9.07
CA SER A 199 1.02 21.13 10.46
C SER A 199 -0.42 21.67 10.55
N SER A 200 -0.85 22.48 9.57
CA SER A 200 -2.24 22.93 9.47
C SER A 200 -3.19 21.79 9.14
N ILE A 201 -2.80 20.88 8.22
CA ILE A 201 -3.58 19.68 7.92
C ILE A 201 -3.79 18.83 9.18
N LEU A 202 -2.75 18.61 9.99
CA LEU A 202 -2.88 17.89 11.27
C LEU A 202 -3.89 18.54 12.23
N ASN A 203 -3.93 19.88 12.26
CA ASN A 203 -4.92 20.60 13.04
C ASN A 203 -6.35 20.31 12.54
N GLU A 204 -6.56 20.33 11.23
CA GLU A 204 -7.88 20.02 10.65
C GLU A 204 -8.26 18.54 10.82
N LEU A 205 -7.30 17.61 10.78
CA LEU A 205 -7.56 16.21 11.09
C LEU A 205 -8.08 16.02 12.51
N ASN A 206 -7.67 16.85 13.48
CA ASN A 206 -8.24 16.84 14.83
C ASN A 206 -9.71 17.30 14.82
N THR A 207 -10.04 18.35 14.07
CA THR A 207 -11.43 18.81 13.88
C THR A 207 -12.29 17.72 13.24
N ILE A 208 -11.80 17.10 12.17
CA ILE A 208 -12.46 16.02 11.43
C ILE A 208 -12.68 14.80 12.34
N ARG A 209 -11.65 14.41 13.10
CA ARG A 209 -11.74 13.31 14.07
C ARG A 209 -12.79 13.61 15.15
N ASN A 210 -12.82 14.82 15.69
CA ASN A 210 -13.74 15.13 16.78
C ASN A 210 -15.20 15.32 16.31
N ASN A 211 -15.41 15.90 15.12
CA ASN A 211 -16.74 16.36 14.69
C ASN A 211 -17.32 15.61 13.49
N GLY A 212 -16.52 14.85 12.74
CA GLY A 212 -16.93 14.17 11.51
C GLY A 212 -16.66 12.67 11.48
N SER A 213 -16.14 12.10 12.57
CA SER A 213 -15.81 10.68 12.69
C SER A 213 -16.61 9.99 13.80
N MET A 214 -16.51 8.66 13.88
CA MET A 214 -17.15 7.84 14.91
C MET A 214 -16.49 7.94 16.30
N ALA A 215 -15.49 8.80 16.48
CA ALA A 215 -14.83 9.00 17.78
C ALA A 215 -15.76 9.62 18.85
N HIS A 216 -16.80 10.33 18.41
CA HIS A 216 -17.83 10.94 19.25
C HIS A 216 -19.21 10.71 18.60
N PRO A 217 -20.32 10.85 19.36
CA PRO A 217 -21.68 10.70 18.81
C PRO A 217 -22.03 11.89 17.90
N ASN A 218 -21.47 11.90 16.69
CA ASN A 218 -21.67 12.93 15.68
C ASN A 218 -22.85 12.57 14.77
N GLU A 219 -23.73 13.54 14.52
CA GLU A 219 -24.89 13.36 13.63
C GLU A 219 -24.50 13.39 12.15
N ASN A 220 -23.44 14.15 11.81
CA ASN A 220 -22.93 14.29 10.45
C ASN A 220 -21.54 13.65 10.35
N LEU A 221 -21.47 12.53 9.64
CA LEU A 221 -20.24 11.79 9.42
C LEU A 221 -19.64 12.11 8.04
N LEU A 222 -18.32 11.96 7.90
CA LEU A 222 -17.65 12.12 6.60
C LEU A 222 -18.16 11.09 5.59
N GLY A 223 -18.17 11.48 4.32
CA GLY A 223 -18.24 10.53 3.23
C GLY A 223 -16.98 9.66 3.18
N GLU A 224 -17.07 8.54 2.50
CA GLU A 224 -15.96 7.60 2.31
C GLU A 224 -14.74 8.27 1.65
N ALA A 225 -14.97 9.11 0.64
CA ALA A 225 -13.91 9.82 -0.06
C ALA A 225 -13.14 10.80 0.86
N GLU A 226 -13.85 11.56 1.69
CA GLU A 226 -13.24 12.50 2.63
C GLU A 226 -12.51 11.76 3.77
N ALA A 227 -13.05 10.63 4.23
CA ALA A 227 -12.38 9.78 5.21
C ALA A 227 -11.06 9.22 4.65
N MET A 228 -11.06 8.78 3.38
CA MET A 228 -9.84 8.32 2.69
C MET A 228 -8.82 9.45 2.49
N LEU A 229 -9.28 10.67 2.15
CA LEU A 229 -8.41 11.85 2.09
C LEU A 229 -7.72 12.10 3.45
N ALA A 230 -8.48 12.05 4.54
CA ALA A 230 -7.97 12.27 5.88
C ALA A 230 -6.91 11.23 6.28
N VAL A 231 -7.18 9.95 6.01
CA VAL A 231 -6.23 8.84 6.25
C VAL A 231 -4.94 9.04 5.45
N ASN A 232 -5.05 9.29 4.15
CA ASN A 232 -3.89 9.42 3.27
C ASN A 232 -3.03 10.65 3.62
N ALA A 233 -3.67 11.75 4.02
CA ALA A 233 -2.96 12.92 4.53
C ALA A 233 -2.15 12.59 5.78
N GLY A 234 -2.74 11.86 6.74
CA GLY A 234 -2.04 11.41 7.94
C GLY A 234 -0.86 10.46 7.64
N ARG A 235 -1.05 9.50 6.73
CA ARG A 235 0.02 8.59 6.26
C ARG A 235 1.18 9.32 5.62
N THR A 236 0.90 10.31 4.77
CA THR A 236 1.93 11.12 4.11
C THR A 236 2.84 11.79 5.13
N ILE A 237 2.26 12.33 6.20
CA ILE A 237 3.00 13.03 7.25
C ILE A 237 3.85 12.03 8.06
N LEU A 238 3.27 10.89 8.43
CA LEU A 238 4.00 9.82 9.13
C LEU A 238 5.17 9.31 8.31
N GLY A 239 4.96 8.98 7.03
CA GLY A 239 6.01 8.47 6.15
C GLY A 239 7.15 9.45 5.94
N TYR A 240 6.86 10.76 5.83
CA TYR A 240 7.91 11.77 5.76
C TYR A 240 8.74 11.85 7.04
N LEU A 241 8.07 11.93 8.21
CA LEU A 241 8.76 12.01 9.50
C LEU A 241 9.63 10.78 9.73
N ASP A 242 9.08 9.60 9.45
CA ASP A 242 9.81 8.34 9.51
C ASP A 242 11.07 8.40 8.62
N ALA A 243 10.92 8.62 7.32
CA ALA A 243 12.04 8.61 6.39
C ALA A 243 13.11 9.66 6.75
N LYS A 244 12.70 10.82 7.27
CA LYS A 244 13.61 11.92 7.60
C LYS A 244 14.34 11.72 8.92
N LEU A 245 13.71 11.05 9.88
CA LEU A 245 14.24 10.88 11.24
C LEU A 245 14.89 9.48 11.46
N SER A 246 14.63 8.52 10.56
CA SER A 246 15.27 7.19 10.56
C SER A 246 16.68 7.18 9.95
N ALA A 247 17.02 8.19 9.17
CA ALA A 247 18.32 8.27 8.53
C ALA A 247 19.39 8.69 9.55
N PRO A 248 20.57 8.02 9.63
CA PRO A 248 21.69 8.55 10.40
C PRO A 248 21.98 9.96 9.92
N VAL A 249 22.16 10.90 10.86
CA VAL A 249 22.43 12.32 10.58
C VAL A 249 23.54 12.39 9.54
N ALA A 250 23.20 12.78 8.31
CA ALA A 250 24.19 12.95 7.26
C ALA A 250 25.16 14.05 7.73
N GLU A 251 26.46 13.72 7.79
CA GLU A 251 27.48 14.71 8.11
C GLU A 251 27.34 15.90 7.15
N PRO A 252 27.50 17.14 7.65
CA PRO A 252 27.38 18.32 6.80
C PRO A 252 28.39 18.20 5.66
N PHE A 253 27.92 18.42 4.43
CA PHE A 253 28.78 18.55 3.27
C PHE A 253 29.79 19.68 3.52
N THR A 254 31.00 19.33 3.91
CA THR A 254 32.16 20.22 3.90
C THR A 254 32.57 20.42 2.44
N ASN A 255 32.42 21.65 1.94
CA ASN A 255 33.11 22.12 0.74
C ASN A 255 34.62 22.21 0.99
#